data_AF-A0A941N5H6-F1
#
_entry.id   AF-A0A941N5H6-F1
#
_cell.length_a   1.000
_cell.length_b   1.000
_cell.length_c   1.000
_cell.angle_alpha   90.00
_cell.angle_beta   90.00
_cell.angle_gamma   90.00
#
_symmetry.space_group_name_H-M   'P 1'
#
loop_
_entity.id
_entity.type
_entity.pdbx_description
1 polymer ?
#
loop_
_entity_poly.entity_id
_entity_poly.type
_entity_poly.pdbx_seq_one_letter_code
_entity_poly.pdbx_strand_id
1 'polypeptide(L)'
;MLQAYIGIVSRQGLELFCPENPETVRFLWRRVQREAGRVACFWSVVADESATIILSALHSGFRGEALALLQRESRECGLFVPSDKERLQTA
;
A
#
# COMPACT_ATOMS: atom_id res chain seq x y z
N MET A 1 15.44 6.44 -9.30
CA MET A 1 14.55 7.63 -9.51
C MET A 1 13.43 7.58 -8.48
N LEU A 2 12.75 8.70 -8.15
CA LEU A 2 11.57 8.64 -7.28
C LEU A 2 10.35 8.20 -8.07
N GLN A 3 9.59 7.23 -7.55
CA GLN A 3 8.34 6.75 -8.15
C GLN A 3 7.27 6.57 -7.08
N ALA A 4 6.01 6.63 -7.53
CA ALA A 4 4.86 6.34 -6.69
C ALA A 4 4.59 4.83 -6.67
N TYR A 5 4.37 4.31 -5.47
CA TYR A 5 4.02 2.94 -5.20
C TYR A 5 2.74 2.90 -4.37
N ILE A 6 2.02 1.80 -4.51
CA ILE A 6 0.83 1.50 -3.73
C ILE A 6 0.98 0.15 -3.08
N GLY A 7 0.24 -0.06 -1.99
CA GLY A 7 0.34 -1.30 -1.27
C GLY A 7 -0.76 -1.52 -0.26
N ILE A 8 -0.71 -2.70 0.36
CA ILE A 8 -1.59 -3.09 1.47
C ILE A 8 -0.73 -3.36 2.68
N VAL A 9 -1.15 -2.81 3.82
CA VAL A 9 -0.63 -3.14 5.14
C VAL A 9 -1.70 -3.82 5.98
N SER A 10 -1.27 -4.70 6.86
CA SER A 10 -2.10 -5.30 7.91
C SER A 10 -1.35 -5.28 9.23
N ARG A 11 -1.94 -5.87 10.28
CA ARG A 11 -1.27 -6.00 11.60
C ARG A 11 0.02 -6.82 11.54
N GLN A 12 0.23 -7.60 10.47
CA GLN A 12 1.44 -8.42 10.29
C GLN A 12 2.57 -7.67 9.54
N GLY A 13 2.31 -6.47 9.04
CA GLY A 13 3.26 -5.68 8.27
C GLY A 13 2.79 -5.42 6.84
N LEU A 14 3.75 -5.28 5.93
CA LEU A 14 3.50 -5.04 4.51
C LEU A 14 3.06 -6.35 3.84
N GLU A 15 1.92 -6.35 3.15
CA GLU A 15 1.40 -7.52 2.43
C GLU A 15 1.61 -7.44 0.92
N LEU A 16 1.54 -6.22 0.38
CA LEU A 16 1.66 -5.97 -1.04
C LEU A 16 2.30 -4.61 -1.24
N PHE A 17 3.20 -4.53 -2.22
CA PHE A 17 3.86 -3.31 -2.62
C PHE A 17 4.18 -3.39 -4.11
N CYS A 18 3.76 -2.40 -4.88
CA CYS A 18 3.94 -2.39 -6.32
C CYS A 18 3.90 -0.96 -6.88
N PRO A 19 4.47 -0.73 -8.07
CA PRO A 19 4.35 0.55 -8.73
C PRO A 19 2.89 0.95 -8.91
N GLU A 20 2.60 2.24 -8.76
CA GLU A 20 1.26 2.74 -8.99
C GLU A 20 0.84 2.50 -10.44
N ASN A 21 -0.29 1.81 -10.64
CA ASN A 21 -1.00 1.82 -11.91
C ASN A 21 -2.53 1.79 -11.67
N PRO A 22 -3.35 2.30 -12.61
CA PRO A 22 -4.80 2.42 -12.41
C PRO A 22 -5.51 1.09 -12.13
N GLU A 23 -5.06 0.00 -12.75
CA GLU A 23 -5.67 -1.33 -12.56
C GLU A 23 -5.41 -1.88 -11.15
N THR A 24 -4.21 -1.64 -10.64
CA THR A 24 -3.76 -2.11 -9.34
C THR A 24 -4.42 -1.31 -8.24
N VAL A 25 -4.59 0.00 -8.40
CA VAL A 25 -5.41 0.82 -7.48
C VAL A 25 -6.82 0.24 -7.35
N ARG A 26 -7.49 -0.06 -8.47
CA ARG A 26 -8.84 -0.64 -8.46
C ARG A 26 -8.87 -2.02 -7.79
N PHE A 27 -7.85 -2.85 -8.03
CA PHE A 27 -7.73 -4.16 -7.39
C PHE A 27 -7.58 -4.03 -5.86
N LEU A 28 -6.63 -3.20 -5.39
CA LEU A 28 -6.38 -3.01 -3.97
C LEU A 28 -7.58 -2.40 -3.25
N TRP A 29 -8.28 -1.47 -3.91
CA TRP A 29 -9.53 -0.90 -3.40
C TRP A 29 -10.58 -1.96 -3.08
N ARG A 30 -10.86 -2.85 -4.04
CA ARG A 30 -11.82 -3.95 -3.83
C ARG A 30 -11.36 -4.90 -2.72
N ARG A 31 -10.05 -5.13 -2.59
CA ARG A 31 -9.50 -5.98 -1.54
C ARG A 31 -9.72 -5.37 -0.16
N VAL A 32 -9.42 -4.08 0.01
CA VAL A 32 -9.65 -3.39 1.29
C VAL A 32 -11.13 -3.36 1.67
N GLN A 33 -12.05 -3.16 0.71
CA GLN A 33 -13.48 -3.23 0.99
C GLN A 33 -13.92 -4.62 1.50
N ARG A 34 -13.36 -5.70 0.96
CA ARG A 34 -13.67 -7.08 1.40
C ARG A 34 -13.06 -7.43 2.75
N GLU A 35 -11.92 -6.84 3.07
CA GLU A 35 -11.16 -7.09 4.30
C GLU A 35 -11.22 -5.87 5.26
N ALA A 36 -12.36 -5.16 5.24
CA ALA A 36 -12.55 -3.92 5.99
C ALA A 36 -12.18 -4.09 7.48
N GLY A 37 -11.36 -3.16 7.99
CA GLY A 37 -10.87 -3.17 9.37
C GLY A 37 -9.70 -4.13 9.65
N ARG A 38 -9.29 -4.98 8.68
CA ARG A 38 -8.13 -5.87 8.82
C ARG A 38 -6.89 -5.37 8.08
N VAL A 39 -7.12 -4.69 6.97
CA VAL A 39 -6.08 -4.18 6.08
C VAL A 39 -6.34 -2.72 5.74
N ALA A 40 -5.29 -2.01 5.34
CA ALA A 40 -5.38 -0.64 4.81
C ALA A 40 -4.58 -0.53 3.52
N CYS A 41 -5.11 0.22 2.54
CA CYS A 41 -4.37 0.56 1.33
C CYS A 41 -3.64 1.88 1.56
N PHE A 42 -2.42 1.97 1.07
CA PHE A 42 -1.61 3.18 1.17
C PHE A 42 -0.93 3.49 -0.17
N TRP A 43 -0.50 4.73 -0.32
CA TRP A 43 0.44 5.16 -1.36
C TRP A 43 1.71 5.68 -0.70
N SER A 44 2.83 5.57 -1.43
CA SER A 44 4.13 6.05 -0.98
C SER A 44 4.99 6.47 -2.17
N VAL A 45 5.78 7.51 -2.02
CA VAL A 45 6.82 7.89 -2.97
C VAL A 45 8.17 7.45 -2.42
N VAL A 46 8.85 6.55 -3.13
CA VAL A 46 10.15 6.00 -2.76
C VAL A 46 11.10 6.02 -3.95
N ALA A 47 12.41 5.95 -3.66
CA ALA A 47 13.42 5.74 -4.68
C ALA A 47 13.38 4.29 -5.18
N ASP A 48 13.60 4.07 -6.48
CA ASP A 48 13.62 2.73 -7.10
C ASP A 48 14.60 1.77 -6.40
N GLU A 49 15.73 2.30 -5.94
CA GLU A 49 16.76 1.56 -5.21
C GLU A 49 16.21 1.05 -3.88
N SER A 50 15.54 1.92 -3.10
CA SER A 50 14.86 1.55 -1.86
C SER A 50 13.68 0.61 -2.10
N ALA A 51 12.91 0.83 -3.16
CA ALA A 51 11.80 -0.04 -3.55
C ALA A 51 12.27 -1.47 -3.83
N THR A 52 13.41 -1.63 -4.49
CA THR A 52 14.01 -2.95 -4.74
C THR A 52 14.32 -3.70 -3.45
N ILE A 53 14.87 -3.01 -2.45
CA ILE A 53 15.19 -3.60 -1.13
C ILE A 53 13.90 -3.99 -0.39
N ILE A 54 12.90 -3.11 -0.39
CA ILE A 54 11.59 -3.37 0.23
C ILE A 54 10.91 -4.59 -0.41
N LEU A 55 10.91 -4.68 -1.75
CA LEU A 55 10.35 -5.82 -2.48
C LEU A 55 11.10 -7.11 -2.18
N SER A 56 12.43 -7.06 -2.08
CA SER A 56 13.23 -8.22 -1.70
C SER A 56 12.84 -8.75 -0.32
N ALA A 57 12.77 -7.89 0.70
CA ALA A 57 12.34 -8.26 2.05
C ALA A 57 10.90 -8.83 2.05
N LEU A 58 10.00 -8.22 1.28
CA LEU A 58 8.62 -8.68 1.16
C LEU A 58 8.53 -10.07 0.51
N HIS A 59 9.25 -10.33 -0.58
CA HIS A 59 9.28 -11.64 -1.26
C HIS A 59 9.92 -12.72 -0.40
N SER A 60 10.86 -12.37 0.49
CA SER A 60 11.42 -13.29 1.49
C SER A 60 10.50 -13.55 2.70
N GLY A 61 9.31 -12.92 2.75
CA GLY A 61 8.34 -13.11 3.82
C GLY A 61 8.57 -12.22 5.05
N PHE A 62 9.56 -11.33 5.03
CA PHE A 62 9.88 -10.41 6.13
C PHE A 62 8.96 -9.18 6.13
N ARG A 63 7.65 -9.41 6.29
CA ARG A 63 6.61 -8.37 6.17
C ARG A 63 6.79 -7.18 7.10
N GLY A 64 7.22 -7.43 8.34
CA GLY A 64 7.47 -6.38 9.34
C GLY A 64 8.70 -5.54 8.99
N GLU A 65 9.78 -6.19 8.53
CA GLU A 65 10.99 -5.50 8.09
C GLU A 65 10.72 -4.68 6.82
N ALA A 66 10.00 -5.25 5.85
CA ALA A 66 9.60 -4.55 4.65
C ALA A 66 8.77 -3.29 4.96
N LEU A 67 7.87 -3.35 5.95
CA LEU A 67 7.12 -2.18 6.41
C LEU A 67 8.03 -1.15 7.09
N ALA A 68 8.96 -1.58 7.93
CA ALA A 68 9.91 -0.68 8.60
C ALA A 68 10.82 0.04 7.59
N LEU A 69 11.33 -0.69 6.59
CA LEU A 69 12.09 -0.14 5.48
C LEU A 69 11.25 0.89 4.71
N LEU A 70 10.01 0.54 4.35
CA LEU A 70 9.11 1.46 3.66
C LEU A 70 8.89 2.76 4.45
N GLN A 71 8.63 2.68 5.76
CA GLN A 71 8.41 3.85 6.60
C GLN A 71 9.65 4.74 6.70
N ARG A 72 10.85 4.14 6.68
CA ARG A 72 12.12 4.88 6.74
C ARG A 72 12.48 5.55 5.42
N GLU A 73 12.25 4.84 4.31
CA GLU A 73 12.69 5.24 2.98
C GLU A 73 11.63 6.07 2.23
N SER A 74 10.38 6.07 2.69
CA SER A 74 9.30 6.86 2.12
C SER A 74 9.56 8.35 2.28
N ARG A 75 9.53 9.07 1.17
CA ARG A 75 9.59 10.53 1.15
C ARG A 75 8.23 11.15 1.47
N GLU A 76 7.18 10.54 0.93
CA GLU A 76 5.79 10.93 1.13
C GLU A 76 4.95 9.66 1.22
N CYS A 77 4.00 9.61 2.14
CA CYS A 77 3.04 8.52 2.22
C CYS A 77 1.69 8.98 2.73
N GLY A 78 0.66 8.21 2.39
CA GLY A 78 -0.69 8.44 2.87
C GLY A 78 -1.58 7.22 2.72
N LEU A 79 -2.71 7.23 3.43
CA LEU A 79 -3.72 6.17 3.36
C LEU A 79 -4.75 6.50 2.27
N PHE A 80 -5.20 5.48 1.55
CA PHE A 80 -6.40 5.59 0.73
C PHE A 80 -7.61 5.47 1.67
N VAL A 81 -8.22 6.60 1.98
CA VAL A 81 -9.42 6.64 2.82
C VAL A 81 -10.64 6.40 1.92
N PRO A 82 -11.55 5.47 2.28
CA PRO A 82 -12.87 5.38 1.65
C PRO A 82 -13.55 6.75 1.72
N SER A 83 -13.77 7.41 0.59
CA SER A 83 -14.64 8.58 0.59
C SER A 83 -16.07 8.07 0.77
N ASP A 84 -16.73 8.41 1.88
CA ASP A 84 -18.13 8.03 2.15
C ASP A 84 -19.14 8.58 1.12
N LYS A 85 -18.70 9.21 0.04
CA LYS A 85 -19.53 9.76 -1.03
C LYS A 85 -20.36 8.70 -1.78
N GLU A 86 -20.05 7.41 -1.67
CA GLU A 86 -20.85 6.34 -2.28
C GLU A 86 -22.06 5.89 -1.44
N ARG A 87 -22.15 6.27 -0.15
CA ARG A 87 -23.31 5.89 0.71
C ARG A 87 -24.50 6.85 0.62
N LEU A 88 -24.35 8.00 -0.02
CA LEU A 88 -25.37 9.07 -0.02
C LEU A 88 -26.18 9.17 -1.33
N GLN A 89 -26.10 8.20 -2.24
CA GLN A 89 -26.89 8.20 -3.49
C GLN A 89 -28.00 7.13 -3.56
N THR A 90 -28.23 6.40 -2.47
CA THR A 90 -29.27 5.35 -2.39
C THR A 90 -30.00 5.35 -1.04
N ALA A 91 -30.34 6.53 -0.52
CA ALA A 91 -31.28 6.70 0.58
C ALA A 91 -32.47 7.56 0.13
#